data_AF-A0A517NRD2-F1
#
_entry.id   AF-A0A517NRD2-F1
#
_cell.length_a   1.000
_cell.length_b   1.000
_cell.length_c   1.000
_cell.angle_alpha   90.00
_cell.angle_beta   90.00
_cell.angle_gamma   90.00
#
_symmetry.space_group_name_H-M   'P 1'
#
loop_
_entity.id
_entity.type
_entity.pdbx_description
1 polymer ?
#
loop_
_entity_poly.entity_id
_entity_poly.type
_entity_poly.pdbx_seq_one_letter_code
_entity_poly.pdbx_strand_id
1 'polypeptide(L)'
;MAKSKGLKQKLKAADRRRRQRLAESSAGKSPSDVGTQTPAAARVDVVDLVTAEILRLADITRDAGQDVVVLAALRGCLVGKTPSGHASEKLFQVITQVADRVEVSTHAFRAAVKQLIETQKKHQDPNDPGAFVEYLRFMTA
;
A
#
# COMPACT_ATOMS: atom_id res chain seq x y z
N MET A 1 25.21 3.54 -24.26
CA MET A 1 24.07 4.44 -23.99
C MET A 1 22.68 3.83 -24.34
N ALA A 2 22.42 2.53 -24.11
CA ALA A 2 21.16 1.87 -24.51
C ALA A 2 20.19 1.57 -23.35
N LYS A 3 20.64 1.68 -22.09
CA LYS A 3 19.86 1.28 -20.89
C LYS A 3 18.76 2.27 -20.49
N SER A 4 18.85 3.55 -20.88
CA SER A 4 17.87 4.57 -20.47
C SER A 4 16.59 4.60 -21.34
N LYS A 5 16.66 4.16 -22.60
CA LYS A 5 15.48 4.10 -23.49
C LYS A 5 14.46 3.06 -23.03
N GLY A 6 14.91 1.91 -22.53
CA GLY A 6 14.03 0.86 -22.02
C GLY A 6 13.30 1.29 -20.73
N LEU A 7 13.95 2.05 -19.85
CA LEU A 7 13.33 2.56 -18.63
C LEU A 7 12.20 3.55 -18.93
N LYS A 8 12.43 4.49 -19.87
CA LYS A 8 11.40 5.47 -20.28
C LYS A 8 10.20 4.79 -20.94
N GLN A 9 10.42 3.73 -21.73
CA GLN A 9 9.33 2.96 -22.32
C GLN A 9 8.53 2.17 -21.27
N LYS A 10 9.18 1.58 -20.26
CA LYS A 10 8.50 0.89 -19.16
C LYS A 10 7.66 1.85 -18.30
N LEU A 11 8.18 3.04 -18.01
CA LEU A 11 7.44 4.10 -17.30
C LEU A 11 6.23 4.59 -18.10
N LYS A 12 6.39 4.82 -19.41
CA LYS A 12 5.29 5.24 -20.29
C LYS A 12 4.21 4.15 -20.42
N ALA A 13 4.60 2.87 -20.43
CA ALA A 13 3.67 1.75 -20.44
C ALA A 13 2.91 1.61 -19.11
N ALA A 14 3.56 1.86 -17.97
CA ALA A 14 2.92 1.88 -16.66
C ALA A 14 1.91 3.02 -16.53
N ASP A 15 2.26 4.23 -17.02
CA ASP A 15 1.34 5.37 -17.01
C ASP A 15 0.12 5.15 -17.93
N ARG A 16 0.34 4.54 -19.11
CA ARG A 16 -0.77 4.18 -20.02
C ARG A 16 -1.75 3.20 -19.36
N ARG A 17 -1.25 2.21 -18.61
CA ARG A 17 -2.10 1.27 -17.84
C ARG A 17 -2.87 1.98 -16.73
N ARG A 18 -2.26 2.97 -16.07
CA ARG A 18 -2.93 3.80 -15.05
C ARG A 18 -4.10 4.60 -15.65
N ARG A 19 -3.90 5.22 -16.82
CA ARG A 19 -4.95 5.98 -17.52
C ARG A 19 -6.09 5.10 -18.06
N GLN A 20 -5.78 3.88 -18.53
CA GLN A 20 -6.81 2.95 -19.02
C GLN A 20 -7.72 2.42 -17.91
N ARG A 21 -7.19 2.16 -16.70
CA ARG A 21 -8.02 1.77 -15.53
C ARG A 21 -9.02 2.86 -15.10
N LEU A 22 -8.68 4.13 -15.31
CA LEU A 22 -9.60 5.25 -15.05
C LEU A 22 -10.70 5.35 -16.12
N ALA A 23 -10.37 5.04 -17.38
CA ALA A 23 -11.34 5.04 -18.48
C ALA A 23 -12.34 3.86 -18.41
N GLU A 24 -11.90 2.68 -17.99
CA GLU A 24 -12.77 1.51 -17.81
C GLU A 24 -13.73 1.65 -16.62
N SER A 25 -13.42 2.53 -15.67
CA SER A 25 -14.36 2.91 -14.59
C SER A 25 -15.40 3.96 -15.01
N SER A 26 -15.31 4.46 -16.26
CA SER A 26 -16.16 5.55 -16.78
C SER A 26 -16.96 5.14 -18.02
N ALA A 27 -16.96 3.85 -18.40
CA ALA A 27 -17.76 3.33 -19.51
C ALA A 27 -19.21 3.08 -19.09
N GLY A 28 -19.87 4.13 -18.64
CA GLY A 28 -21.30 4.18 -18.41
C GLY A 28 -21.78 5.60 -18.69
N LYS A 29 -22.43 5.76 -19.86
CA LYS A 29 -23.18 6.94 -20.33
C LYS A 29 -22.39 8.03 -21.08
N SER A 30 -22.51 8.00 -22.41
CA SER A 30 -22.41 9.21 -23.26
C SER A 30 -23.79 9.91 -23.33
N PRO A 31 -23.91 11.09 -23.95
CA PRO A 31 -23.15 12.32 -23.73
C PRO A 31 -24.13 13.50 -23.51
N SER A 32 -23.81 14.46 -22.64
CA SER A 32 -24.20 15.88 -22.76
C SER A 32 -23.76 16.67 -21.53
N ASP A 33 -23.40 17.92 -21.80
CA ASP A 33 -23.34 19.05 -20.89
C ASP A 33 -22.17 19.21 -19.91
N VAL A 34 -21.35 20.20 -20.28
CA VAL A 34 -20.86 21.31 -19.44
C VAL A 34 -20.05 20.92 -18.21
N GLY A 35 -18.78 21.28 -18.31
CA GLY A 35 -17.80 21.25 -17.24
C GLY A 35 -18.36 21.77 -15.92
N THR A 36 -18.41 20.88 -14.95
CA THR A 36 -18.27 21.22 -13.55
C THR A 36 -17.17 20.32 -13.01
N GLN A 37 -15.95 20.85 -12.95
CA GLN A 37 -14.87 20.23 -12.20
C GLN A 37 -15.24 20.32 -10.72
N THR A 38 -16.07 19.41 -10.24
CA THR A 38 -16.20 19.15 -8.80
C THR A 38 -14.81 18.73 -8.33
N PRO A 39 -14.21 19.38 -7.31
CA PRO A 39 -12.95 18.92 -6.77
C PRO A 39 -13.17 17.48 -6.33
N ALA A 40 -12.41 16.54 -6.92
CA ALA A 40 -12.49 15.14 -6.55
C ALA A 40 -12.27 15.08 -5.04
N ALA A 41 -13.32 14.77 -4.28
CA ALA A 41 -13.22 14.57 -2.84
C ALA A 41 -12.00 13.69 -2.59
N ALA A 42 -11.05 14.19 -1.80
CA ALA A 42 -9.75 13.56 -1.60
C ALA A 42 -9.96 12.09 -1.24
N ARG A 43 -9.73 11.19 -2.20
CA ARG A 43 -9.88 9.76 -1.97
C ARG A 43 -8.76 9.38 -1.00
N VAL A 44 -9.16 8.89 0.16
CA VAL A 44 -8.24 8.44 1.20
C VAL A 44 -7.45 7.26 0.66
N ASP A 45 -6.13 7.39 0.60
CA ASP A 45 -5.25 6.29 0.21
C ASP A 45 -5.02 5.38 1.41
N VAL A 46 -5.74 4.26 1.42
CA VAL A 46 -5.68 3.27 2.50
C VAL A 46 -4.30 2.57 2.54
N VAL A 47 -3.59 2.49 1.42
CA VAL A 47 -2.23 1.94 1.39
C VAL A 47 -1.29 2.86 2.17
N ASP A 48 -1.40 4.16 1.96
CA ASP A 48 -0.59 5.15 2.68
C ASP A 48 -0.93 5.18 4.17
N LEU A 49 -2.21 5.04 4.54
CA LEU A 49 -2.62 4.95 5.95
C LEU A 49 -1.99 3.75 6.67
N VAL A 50 -2.04 2.57 6.04
CA VAL A 50 -1.44 1.36 6.63
C VAL A 50 0.09 1.46 6.64
N THR A 51 0.69 2.07 5.60
CA THR A 51 2.13 2.31 5.52
C THR A 51 2.61 3.25 6.63
N ALA A 52 1.88 4.33 6.89
CA ALA A 52 2.21 5.28 7.96
C ALA A 52 2.23 4.59 9.34
N GLU A 53 1.28 3.70 9.62
CA GLU A 53 1.28 2.95 10.88
C GLU A 53 2.43 1.95 10.99
N ILE A 54 2.80 1.30 9.87
CA ILE A 54 3.98 0.42 9.81
C ILE A 54 5.25 1.21 10.14
N LEU A 55 5.45 2.36 9.49
CA LEU A 55 6.63 3.19 9.68
C LEU A 55 6.70 3.77 11.09
N ARG A 56 5.56 4.23 11.63
CA ARG A 56 5.47 4.73 13.00
C ARG A 56 5.93 3.68 14.01
N LEU A 57 5.52 2.43 13.87
CA LEU A 57 5.97 1.37 14.78
C LEU A 57 7.44 1.01 14.57
N ALA A 58 7.89 0.94 13.31
CA ALA A 58 9.27 0.67 12.95
C ALA A 58 10.27 1.70 13.52
N ASP A 59 9.86 2.97 13.60
CA ASP A 59 10.66 4.05 14.19
C ASP A 59 10.79 3.93 15.72
N ILE A 60 9.78 3.36 16.37
CA ILE A 60 9.74 3.16 17.83
C ILE A 60 10.58 1.96 18.23
N THR A 61 10.47 0.83 17.52
CA THR A 61 11.14 -0.41 17.92
C THR A 61 12.59 -0.46 17.47
N ARG A 62 12.93 0.06 16.28
CA ARG A 62 14.27 -0.03 15.66
C ARG A 62 14.88 -1.45 15.70
N ASP A 63 14.05 -2.48 15.80
CA ASP A 63 14.49 -3.87 15.93
C ASP A 63 14.95 -4.45 14.59
N ALA A 64 15.89 -5.39 14.63
CA ALA A 64 16.19 -6.27 13.50
C ALA A 64 15.01 -7.23 13.25
N GLY A 65 14.63 -7.47 11.99
CA GLY A 65 13.50 -8.36 11.66
C GLY A 65 12.16 -7.66 11.41
N GLN A 66 12.17 -6.36 11.12
CA GLN A 66 10.92 -5.59 10.93
C GLN A 66 10.05 -6.15 9.81
N ASP A 67 10.64 -6.66 8.73
CA ASP A 67 9.89 -7.22 7.61
C ASP A 67 9.07 -8.45 8.02
N VAL A 68 9.64 -9.30 8.89
CA VAL A 68 8.96 -10.49 9.42
C VAL A 68 7.79 -10.08 10.29
N VAL A 69 8.00 -9.07 11.15
CA VAL A 69 6.98 -8.52 12.02
C VAL A 69 5.82 -7.94 11.22
N VAL A 70 6.13 -7.13 10.20
CA VAL A 70 5.16 -6.50 9.29
C VAL A 70 4.40 -7.54 8.50
N LEU A 71 5.07 -8.53 7.92
CA LEU A 71 4.43 -9.57 7.14
C LEU A 71 3.48 -10.42 8.00
N ALA A 72 3.86 -10.75 9.23
CA ALA A 72 3.01 -11.48 10.15
C ALA A 72 1.73 -10.69 10.50
N ALA A 73 1.85 -9.39 10.77
CA ALA A 73 0.72 -8.50 11.05
C ALA A 73 -0.23 -8.38 9.84
N LEU A 74 0.32 -8.14 8.64
CA LEU A 74 -0.46 -8.02 7.40
C LEU A 74 -1.22 -9.32 7.08
N ARG A 75 -0.58 -10.48 7.25
CA ARG A 75 -1.25 -11.78 7.08
C ARG A 75 -2.35 -11.99 8.11
N GLY A 76 -2.10 -11.59 9.36
CA GLY A 76 -3.10 -11.61 10.43
C GLY A 76 -4.36 -10.82 10.05
N CYS A 77 -4.20 -9.65 9.43
CA CYS A 77 -5.31 -8.80 8.96
C CYS A 77 -6.15 -9.47 7.85
N LEU A 78 -5.55 -10.29 6.99
CA LEU A 78 -6.29 -10.99 5.93
C LEU A 78 -7.07 -12.20 6.46
N VAL A 79 -6.47 -12.94 7.39
CA VAL A 79 -7.00 -14.18 7.98
C VAL A 79 -7.96 -13.89 9.14
N GLY A 80 -7.87 -12.71 9.77
CA GLY A 80 -8.60 -12.38 10.99
C GLY A 80 -8.03 -13.09 12.23
N LYS A 81 -6.73 -13.38 12.22
CA LYS A 81 -6.04 -14.10 13.31
C LYS A 81 -4.89 -13.26 13.85
N THR A 82 -4.86 -13.08 15.16
CA THR A 82 -3.78 -12.38 15.86
C THR A 82 -2.45 -13.14 15.72
N PRO A 83 -1.37 -12.47 15.30
CA PRO A 83 -0.02 -13.05 15.29
C PRO A 83 0.47 -13.39 16.71
N SER A 84 1.36 -14.38 16.84
CA SER A 84 1.89 -14.82 18.14
C SER A 84 3.02 -13.96 18.70
N GLY A 85 3.72 -13.19 17.86
CA GLY A 85 4.81 -12.31 18.30
C GLY A 85 4.28 -10.98 18.84
N HIS A 86 4.77 -10.54 19.99
CA HIS A 86 4.28 -9.30 20.65
C HIS A 86 4.34 -8.07 19.73
N ALA A 87 5.45 -7.87 19.01
CA ALA A 87 5.58 -6.76 18.06
C ALA A 87 4.59 -6.88 16.88
N SER A 88 4.39 -8.10 16.36
CA SER A 88 3.44 -8.36 15.28
C SER A 88 1.99 -8.20 15.72
N GLU A 89 1.67 -8.60 16.94
CA GLU A 89 0.36 -8.39 17.56
C GLU A 89 0.07 -6.91 17.74
N LYS A 90 1.02 -6.15 18.28
CA LYS A 90 0.89 -4.69 18.44
C LYS A 90 0.67 -4.01 17.10
N LEU A 91 1.45 -4.38 16.08
CA LEU A 91 1.27 -3.85 14.73
C LEU A 91 -0.08 -4.26 14.13
N PHE A 92 -0.49 -5.51 14.31
CA PHE A 92 -1.79 -6.01 13.87
C PHE A 92 -2.93 -5.17 14.46
N GLN A 93 -2.93 -4.94 15.77
CA GLN A 93 -3.96 -4.12 16.44
C GLN A 93 -4.02 -2.71 15.87
N VAL A 94 -2.87 -2.07 15.65
CA VAL A 94 -2.80 -0.72 15.07
C VAL A 94 -3.30 -0.70 13.62
N ILE A 95 -2.91 -1.68 12.79
CA ILE A 95 -3.38 -1.77 11.41
C ILE A 95 -4.89 -2.05 11.37
N THR A 96 -5.43 -2.86 12.28
CA THR A 96 -6.87 -3.13 12.37
C THR A 96 -7.66 -1.86 12.71
N GLN A 97 -7.13 -0.95 13.53
CA GLN A 97 -7.78 0.34 13.80
C GLN A 97 -7.94 1.20 12.53
N VAL A 98 -7.12 1.00 11.50
CA VAL A 98 -7.31 1.66 10.19
C VAL A 98 -8.58 1.15 9.50
N ALA A 99 -8.93 -0.12 9.68
CA ALA A 99 -10.15 -0.71 9.12
C ALA A 99 -11.43 -0.18 9.79
N ASP A 100 -11.33 0.31 11.04
CA ASP A 100 -12.45 0.87 11.81
C ASP A 100 -12.71 2.35 11.49
N ARG A 101 -11.86 2.99 10.68
CA ARG A 101 -12.04 4.39 10.29
C ARG A 101 -13.24 4.53 9.35
N VAL A 102 -14.05 5.58 9.56
CA VAL A 102 -15.31 5.83 8.83
C VAL A 102 -15.08 5.98 7.33
N GLU A 103 -13.93 6.51 6.95
CA GLU A 103 -13.50 6.73 5.58
C GLU A 103 -12.90 5.49 4.88
N VAL A 104 -12.73 4.37 5.60
CA VAL A 104 -12.10 3.15 5.10
C VAL A 104 -13.12 2.03 4.94
N SER A 105 -13.36 1.61 3.70
CA SER A 105 -14.15 0.39 3.47
C SER A 105 -13.34 -0.87 3.73
N THR A 106 -13.98 -1.93 4.25
CA THR A 106 -13.35 -3.24 4.45
C THR A 106 -12.72 -3.79 3.16
N HIS A 107 -13.35 -3.53 2.01
CA HIS A 107 -12.80 -3.93 0.71
C HIS A 107 -11.49 -3.19 0.38
N ALA A 108 -11.47 -1.86 0.55
CA ALA A 108 -10.28 -1.05 0.31
C ALA A 108 -9.14 -1.42 1.26
N PHE A 109 -9.44 -1.65 2.53
CA PHE A 109 -8.47 -2.14 3.51
C PHE A 109 -7.87 -3.50 3.11
N ARG A 110 -8.69 -4.49 2.79
CA ARG A 110 -8.19 -5.81 2.34
C ARG A 110 -7.38 -5.72 1.05
N ALA A 111 -7.76 -4.84 0.12
CA ALA A 111 -7.00 -4.60 -1.10
C ALA A 111 -5.62 -3.97 -0.80
N ALA A 112 -5.58 -2.98 0.10
CA ALA A 112 -4.33 -2.33 0.54
C ALA A 112 -3.37 -3.32 1.21
N VAL A 113 -3.88 -4.15 2.13
CA VAL A 113 -3.09 -5.18 2.81
C VAL A 113 -2.51 -6.19 1.80
N LYS A 114 -3.32 -6.66 0.84
CA LYS A 114 -2.83 -7.54 -0.24
C LYS A 114 -1.74 -6.87 -1.07
N GLN A 115 -1.94 -5.60 -1.44
CA GLN A 115 -0.95 -4.84 -2.20
C GLN A 115 0.37 -4.74 -1.43
N LEU A 116 0.35 -4.44 -0.14
CA LEU A 116 1.55 -4.35 0.69
C LEU A 116 2.28 -5.69 0.81
N ILE A 117 1.55 -6.81 0.94
CA ILE A 117 2.17 -8.16 0.93
C ILE A 117 2.85 -8.44 -0.41
N GLU A 118 2.23 -8.08 -1.53
CA GLU A 118 2.84 -8.25 -2.85
C GLU A 118 4.04 -7.32 -3.08
N THR A 119 4.03 -6.13 -2.48
CA THR A 119 5.18 -5.22 -2.47
C THR A 119 6.32 -5.77 -1.61
N GLN A 120 6.02 -6.28 -0.41
CA GLN A 120 7.01 -6.92 0.46
C GLN A 120 7.73 -8.06 -0.24
N LYS A 121 7.00 -8.94 -0.96
CA LYS A 121 7.62 -10.03 -1.73
C LYS A 121 8.63 -9.56 -2.79
N LYS A 122 8.44 -8.36 -3.35
CA LYS A 122 9.32 -7.79 -4.38
C LYS A 122 10.54 -7.08 -3.82
N HIS A 123 10.45 -6.65 -2.56
CA HIS A 123 11.44 -5.81 -1.89
C HIS A 123 12.06 -6.48 -0.65
N GLN A 124 11.78 -7.77 -0.44
CA GLN A 124 12.47 -8.56 0.57
C GLN A 124 13.92 -8.83 0.14
N ASP A 125 14.86 -8.69 1.06
CA ASP A 125 16.25 -9.11 0.89
C ASP A 125 16.58 -10.15 1.97
N PRO A 126 17.04 -11.36 1.61
CA PRO A 126 17.46 -12.36 2.60
C PRO A 126 18.60 -11.89 3.52
N ASN A 127 19.41 -10.92 3.07
CA ASN A 127 20.55 -10.39 3.82
C ASN A 127 20.20 -9.14 4.63
N ASP A 128 19.06 -8.51 4.35
CA ASP A 128 18.58 -7.33 5.03
C ASP A 128 17.12 -7.54 5.50
N PRO A 129 16.91 -7.88 6.77
CA PRO A 129 15.59 -8.17 7.33
C PRO A 129 14.73 -6.92 7.58
N GLY A 130 15.16 -5.74 7.12
CA GLY A 130 14.40 -4.48 7.12
C GLY A 130 14.22 -3.85 5.73
N ALA A 131 14.65 -4.51 4.66
CA ALA A 131 14.68 -3.95 3.30
C ALA A 131 13.31 -3.45 2.82
N PHE A 132 12.22 -4.14 3.17
CA PHE A 132 10.88 -3.69 2.81
C PHE A 132 10.48 -2.43 3.59
N VAL A 133 10.76 -2.37 4.89
CA VAL A 133 10.48 -1.16 5.67
C VAL A 133 11.31 0.04 5.19
N GLU A 134 12.57 -0.16 4.84
CA GLU A 134 13.39 0.90 4.24
C GLU A 134 12.83 1.37 2.89
N TYR A 135 12.37 0.43 2.06
CA TYR A 135 11.66 0.76 0.82
C TYR A 135 10.41 1.60 1.09
N LEU A 136 9.60 1.24 2.11
CA LEU A 136 8.43 2.03 2.48
C LEU A 136 8.80 3.45 2.91
N ARG A 137 9.88 3.63 3.68
CA ARG A 137 10.40 4.96 4.04
C ARG A 137 10.79 5.77 2.81
N PHE A 138 11.48 5.16 1.86
CA PHE A 138 11.87 5.84 0.62
C PHE A 138 10.67 6.28 -0.23
N MET A 139 9.60 5.47 -0.26
CA MET A 139 8.40 5.76 -1.03
C MET A 139 7.48 6.82 -0.40
N THR A 140 7.64 7.09 0.90
CA THR A 140 6.79 8.02 1.67
C THR A 140 7.49 9.32 2.05
N ALA A 141 8.79 9.44 1.79
CA ALA A 141 9.59 10.67 1.93
C ALA A 141 9.39 11.63 0.76
#